data_AF-A0A9E5LJZ5-F1
#
_entry.id   AF-A0A9E5LJZ5-F1
#
_cell.length_a   1.000
_cell.length_b   1.000
_cell.length_c   1.000
_cell.angle_alpha   90.00
_cell.angle_beta   90.00
_cell.angle_gamma   90.00
#
_symmetry.space_group_name_H-M   'P 1'
#
loop_
_entity.id
_entity.type
_entity.pdbx_description
1 polymer ?
#
loop_
_entity_poly.entity_id
_entity_poly.type
_entity_poly.pdbx_seq_one_letter_code
_entity_poly.pdbx_strand_id
1 'polypeptide(L)'
;MNTRLRAMFCDHLSILRGKYLPNSKIGTDSSRFCRSTFGVHYDKDLLDAPGAMMMQGLPDMELRWAEADIREGWERSTHVVLGDLYDDAGAPLG
;
A
#
# COMPACT_ATOMS: atom_id res chain seq x y z
N MET A 1 21.99 9.95 -5.26
CA MET A 1 20.61 9.69 -4.81
C MET A 1 20.58 8.28 -4.26
N ASN A 2 20.09 8.08 -3.04
CA ASN A 2 19.92 6.74 -2.48
C ASN A 2 18.72 6.06 -3.13
N THR A 3 18.84 4.77 -3.44
CA THR A 3 17.74 3.98 -4.01
C THR A 3 16.57 3.90 -3.03
N ARG A 4 15.36 4.15 -3.50
CA ARG A 4 14.11 4.11 -2.72
C ARG A 4 13.28 2.89 -3.11
N LEU A 5 12.40 2.45 -2.23
CA LEU A 5 11.39 1.42 -2.53
C LEU A 5 10.02 2.07 -2.67
N ARG A 6 9.28 1.78 -3.75
CA ARG A 6 7.86 2.13 -3.87
C ARG A 6 7.03 0.88 -3.60
N ALA A 7 6.49 0.79 -2.39
CA ALA A 7 5.58 -0.29 -2.00
C ALA A 7 4.14 0.07 -2.42
N MET A 8 3.45 -0.88 -3.06
CA MET A 8 2.17 -0.62 -3.72
C MET A 8 1.20 -1.80 -3.59
N PHE A 9 -0.09 -1.49 -3.75
CA PHE A 9 -1.16 -2.45 -3.96
C PHE A 9 -2.17 -1.89 -4.96
N CYS A 10 -3.01 -2.75 -5.53
CA CYS A 10 -4.10 -2.34 -6.41
C CYS A 10 -5.40 -2.37 -5.60
N ASP A 11 -6.16 -1.28 -5.59
CA ASP A 11 -7.48 -1.28 -4.94
C ASP A 11 -8.57 -1.88 -5.83
N HIS A 12 -9.78 -1.99 -5.28
CA HIS A 12 -10.97 -2.51 -5.98
C HIS A 12 -11.40 -1.71 -7.23
N LEU A 13 -10.88 -0.49 -7.43
CA LEU A 13 -11.10 0.34 -8.62
C LEU A 13 -9.93 0.24 -9.61
N SER A 14 -9.04 -0.73 -9.43
CA SER A 14 -7.82 -0.88 -10.23
C SER A 14 -6.88 0.34 -10.15
N ILE A 15 -6.95 1.11 -9.06
CA ILE A 15 -6.06 2.25 -8.82
C ILE A 15 -4.85 1.75 -8.03
N LEU A 16 -3.66 1.97 -8.57
CA LEU A 16 -2.41 1.63 -7.92
C LEU A 16 -2.12 2.62 -6.78
N ARG A 17 -2.27 2.17 -5.53
CA ARG A 17 -1.95 2.93 -4.32
C ARG A 17 -0.54 2.59 -3.89
N GLY A 18 0.21 3.57 -3.39
CA GLY A 18 1.55 3.30 -2.92
C GLY A 18 2.26 4.50 -2.33
N LYS A 19 3.43 4.26 -1.75
CA LYS A 19 4.28 5.29 -1.16
C LYS A 19 5.75 4.99 -1.36
N TYR A 20 6.56 6.05 -1.39
CA TYR A 20 8.02 5.93 -1.43
C TYR A 20 8.57 5.74 -0.02
N LEU A 21 9.44 4.74 0.11
CA LEU A 21 10.10 4.32 1.34
C LEU A 21 11.62 4.47 1.20
N PRO A 22 12.34 4.70 2.31
CA PRO A 22 13.79 4.80 2.30
C PRO A 22 14.45 3.46 1.91
N ASN A 23 15.73 3.53 1.54
CA ASN A 23 16.55 2.39 1.16
C ASN A 23 16.53 1.25 2.21
N SER A 24 16.42 1.60 3.50
CA SER A 24 16.36 0.64 4.61
C SER A 24 15.15 -0.29 4.57
N LYS A 25 14.15 -0.02 3.73
CA LYS A 25 12.98 -0.88 3.51
C LYS A 25 13.14 -1.83 2.32
N ILE A 26 14.27 -1.80 1.61
CA ILE A 26 14.58 -2.77 0.54
C ILE A 26 15.01 -4.08 1.21
N GLY A 27 14.12 -5.07 1.18
CA GLY A 27 14.20 -6.35 1.87
C GLY A 27 12.80 -6.88 2.18
N THR A 28 12.71 -7.99 2.92
CA THR A 28 11.44 -8.50 3.46
C THR A 28 10.98 -7.60 4.60
N ASP A 29 9.88 -6.88 4.42
CA ASP A 29 9.39 -5.89 5.39
C ASP A 29 7.90 -5.61 5.16
N SER A 30 7.38 -4.61 5.85
CA SER A 30 6.00 -4.14 5.77
C SER A 30 5.89 -2.62 5.87
N SER A 31 4.72 -2.10 5.49
CA SER A 31 4.34 -0.73 5.74
C SER A 31 2.84 -0.52 5.80
N ARG A 32 2.43 0.50 6.56
CA ARG A 32 1.01 0.80 6.78
C ARG A 32 0.43 1.77 5.75
N PHE A 33 -0.85 1.58 5.46
CA PHE A 33 -1.69 2.46 4.67
C PHE A 33 -3.02 2.63 5.40
N CYS A 34 -3.65 3.80 5.30
CA CYS A 34 -5.00 3.96 5.84
C CYS A 34 -5.99 3.12 5.02
N ARG A 35 -6.81 2.29 5.67
CA ARG A 35 -7.80 1.42 5.01
C ARG A 35 -8.86 2.23 4.25
N SER A 36 -9.11 3.47 4.67
CA SER A 36 -10.05 4.37 3.99
C SER A 36 -9.58 4.88 2.64
N THR A 37 -8.35 4.53 2.21
CA THR A 37 -7.95 4.69 0.80
C THR A 37 -8.84 3.89 -0.15
N PHE A 38 -9.46 2.80 0.30
CA PHE A 38 -10.51 2.09 -0.45
C PHE A 38 -11.82 2.90 -0.60
N GLY A 39 -12.00 3.99 0.13
CA GLY A 39 -13.14 4.91 -0.06
C GLY A 39 -12.87 6.03 -1.07
N VAL A 40 -11.64 6.16 -1.59
CA VAL A 40 -11.25 7.26 -2.48
C VAL A 40 -11.56 6.91 -3.94
N HIS A 41 -12.52 7.62 -4.52
CA HIS A 41 -12.97 7.41 -5.90
C HIS A 41 -12.15 8.19 -6.94
N TYR A 42 -12.45 7.98 -8.24
CA TYR A 42 -11.75 8.63 -9.37
C TYR A 42 -11.87 10.17 -9.38
N ASP A 43 -12.96 10.69 -8.84
CA ASP A 43 -13.19 12.13 -8.61
C ASP A 43 -12.42 12.68 -7.39
N LYS A 44 -11.71 11.81 -6.66
CA LYS A 44 -10.94 12.07 -5.43
C LYS A 44 -11.81 12.33 -4.21
N ASP A 45 -13.11 12.07 -4.28
CA ASP A 45 -13.97 12.10 -3.10
C ASP A 45 -13.71 10.88 -2.22
N LEU A 46 -13.80 11.10 -0.91
CA LEU A 46 -13.69 10.06 0.10
C LEU A 46 -15.10 9.69 0.57
N LEU A 47 -15.57 8.52 0.15
CA LEU A 47 -16.90 8.01 0.45
C LEU A 47 -16.86 7.01 1.62
N ASP A 48 -17.98 6.87 2.32
CA ASP A 48 -18.18 5.80 3.32
C ASP A 48 -18.51 4.47 2.63
N ALA A 49 -17.56 4.00 1.81
CA ALA A 49 -17.66 2.75 1.09
C ALA A 49 -17.61 1.55 2.07
N PRO A 50 -18.39 0.47 1.83
CA PRO A 50 -18.36 -0.72 2.67
C PRO A 50 -16.94 -1.28 2.84
N GLY A 51 -16.54 -1.51 4.09
CA GLY A 51 -15.21 -2.04 4.40
C GLY A 51 -14.05 -1.05 4.30
N ALA A 52 -14.28 0.19 3.87
CA ALA A 52 -13.26 1.25 3.86
C ALA A 52 -13.05 1.90 5.24
N MET A 53 -13.97 1.68 6.19
CA MET A 53 -13.85 2.15 7.58
C MET A 53 -13.74 3.68 7.73
N MET A 54 -14.30 4.45 6.79
CA MET A 54 -14.17 5.91 6.72
C MET A 54 -14.74 6.59 7.98
N MET A 55 -15.95 6.21 8.38
CA MET A 55 -16.59 6.70 9.61
C MET A 55 -16.23 5.88 10.86
N GLN A 56 -15.30 4.93 10.74
CA GLN A 56 -14.98 3.92 11.77
C GLN A 56 -13.57 4.08 12.32
N GLY A 57 -13.06 5.31 12.37
CA GLY A 57 -11.77 5.66 12.97
C GLY A 57 -10.58 5.61 12.02
N LEU A 58 -10.79 5.41 10.71
CA LEU A 58 -9.74 5.43 9.68
C LEU A 58 -8.55 4.48 10.00
N PRO A 59 -8.78 3.23 10.42
CA PRO A 59 -7.73 2.33 10.83
C PRO A 59 -6.73 2.09 9.70
N ASP A 60 -5.47 1.90 10.07
CA ASP A 60 -4.44 1.43 9.14
C ASP A 60 -4.61 -0.06 8.83
N MET A 61 -4.21 -0.43 7.63
CA MET A 61 -3.92 -1.79 7.18
C MET A 61 -2.42 -1.91 6.89
N GLU A 62 -1.91 -3.13 6.92
CA GLU A 62 -0.50 -3.43 6.72
C GLU A 62 -0.27 -4.12 5.38
N LEU A 63 0.56 -3.51 4.54
CA LEU A 63 1.09 -4.12 3.33
C LEU A 63 2.37 -4.87 3.68
N ARG A 64 2.41 -6.18 3.43
CA ARG A 64 3.58 -7.05 3.68
C ARG A 64 4.13 -7.59 2.38
N TRP A 65 5.46 -7.70 2.25
CA TRP A 65 6.11 -8.22 1.05
C TRP A 65 7.38 -9.01 1.39
N ALA A 66 7.80 -9.90 0.48
CA ALA A 66 9.10 -10.55 0.55
C ALA A 66 10.13 -9.83 -0.32
N GLU A 67 11.40 -9.90 0.06
CA GLU A 67 12.51 -9.36 -0.73
C GLU A 67 12.52 -9.90 -2.17
N ALA A 68 12.17 -11.19 -2.33
CA ALA A 68 12.13 -11.85 -3.63
C ALA A 68 11.10 -11.25 -4.61
N ASP A 69 10.11 -10.51 -4.11
CA ASP A 69 9.09 -9.85 -4.92
C ASP A 69 9.49 -8.45 -5.38
N ILE A 70 10.60 -7.91 -4.85
CA ILE A 70 11.10 -6.59 -5.23
C ILE A 70 11.64 -6.62 -6.65
N ARG A 71 11.20 -5.66 -7.47
CA ARG A 71 11.63 -5.49 -8.86
C ARG A 71 12.29 -4.13 -9.07
N GLU A 72 13.13 -4.03 -10.08
CA GLU A 72 13.61 -2.73 -10.56
C GLU A 72 12.43 -1.91 -11.11
N GLY A 73 12.34 -0.65 -10.68
CA GLY A 73 11.38 0.30 -11.22
C GLY A 73 11.90 0.99 -12.48
N TRP A 74 10.99 1.53 -13.29
CA TRP A 74 11.35 2.33 -14.47
C TRP A 74 11.90 3.72 -14.10
N GLU A 75 11.54 4.26 -12.93
CA GLU A 75 12.04 5.53 -12.43
C GLU A 75 13.46 5.37 -11.88
N ARG A 76 14.34 6.34 -12.15
CA ARG A 76 15.72 6.35 -11.66
C ARG A 76 15.78 6.14 -10.14
N SER A 77 16.66 5.22 -9.71
CA SER A 77 16.92 4.94 -8.29
C SER A 77 15.66 4.55 -7.50
N THR A 78 14.73 3.85 -8.15
CA THR A 78 13.51 3.34 -7.52
C THR A 78 13.39 1.82 -7.76
N HIS A 79 13.18 1.07 -6.69
CA HIS A 79 12.66 -0.31 -6.76
C HIS A 79 11.16 -0.27 -6.47
N VAL A 80 10.44 -1.29 -6.92
CA VAL A 80 9.00 -1.42 -6.72
C VAL A 80 8.69 -2.78 -6.10
N VAL A 81 7.64 -2.84 -5.29
CA VAL A 81 7.14 -4.10 -4.74
C VAL A 81 5.63 -4.06 -4.61
N LEU A 82 4.98 -5.18 -4.93
CA LEU A 82 3.60 -5.44 -4.58
C LEU A 82 3.57 -6.29 -3.32
N GLY A 83 2.59 -6.06 -2.46
CA GLY A 83 2.43 -6.82 -1.23
C GLY A 83 0.99 -7.23 -0.99
N ASP A 84 0.83 -8.12 -0.02
CA ASP A 84 -0.47 -8.56 0.48
C ASP A 84 -0.92 -7.64 1.62
N LEU A 85 -2.22 -7.36 1.68
CA LEU A 85 -2.81 -6.51 2.70
C LEU A 85 -3.33 -7.32 3.87
N TYR A 86 -3.17 -6.78 5.08
CA TYR A 86 -3.67 -7.33 6.32
C TYR A 86 -4.34 -6.23 7.14
N ASP A 87 -5.40 -6.54 7.87
CA ASP A 87 -6.02 -5.61 8.81
C ASP A 87 -5.19 -5.44 10.10
N ASP A 88 -5.70 -4.63 11.02
CA ASP A 88 -5.09 -4.36 12.31
C ASP A 88 -5.04 -5.58 13.25
N ALA A 89 -5.91 -6.56 13.03
CA ALA A 89 -5.87 -7.87 13.68
C ALA A 89 -4.92 -8.86 12.99
N GLY A 90 -4.33 -8.49 11.86
CA GLY A 90 -3.43 -9.33 11.07
C GLY A 90 -4.16 -10.35 10.19
N ALA A 91 -5.47 -10.19 9.97
CA ALA A 91 -6.22 -11.00 9.02
C ALA A 91 -6.05 -10.46 7.58
N PRO A 92 -5.97 -11.32 6.56
CA PRO A 92 -5.80 -10.87 5.17
C PRO A 92 -6.97 -10.00 4.67
N LEU A 93 -6.65 -8.96 3.90
CA LEU A 93 -7.58 -8.12 3.16
C LEU A 93 -7.40 -8.39 1.66
N GLY A 94 -8.44 -8.90 1.01
CA GLY A 94 -8.46 -9.30 -0.41
C GLY A 94 -8.70 -8.15 -1.36
#